data_AF-A0A8S3YUU5-F1
#
_entry.id   AF-A0A8S3YUU5-F1
#
_cell.length_a   1.000
_cell.length_b   1.000
_cell.length_c   1.000
_cell.angle_alpha   90.00
_cell.angle_beta   90.00
_cell.angle_gamma   90.00
#
_symmetry.space_group_name_H-M   'P 1'
#
loop_
_entity.id
_entity.type
_entity.pdbx_description
1 polymer ?
#
loop_
_entity_poly.entity_id
_entity_poly.type
_entity_poly.pdbx_seq_one_letter_code
_entity_poly.pdbx_strand_id
1 'polypeptide(L)'
;KQVLMPPLVLKAYRDKQPIDERSFQFLKSTSNSRTEPNVSSSWRNNTMQEHVIDTVVSLAQWGSMIIFDYLTANYDRVASMQDGAYKENKPSIIEESIRNLRLSKQENKLWLIDNESGLFDAYDLMYRSQNSGQRFVKFHNDMLHTMCIFQRQVVEQLRDLHRQGPAQTTLEKWAESKEPLLKSIERDSSYALFKRHFPHRLGTVLKWIRYCEKRTTER
;
A
#
# COMPACT_ATOMS: atom_id res chain seq x y z
N LYS A 1 7.70 14.64 -8.00
CA LYS A 1 7.78 13.98 -9.33
C LYS A 1 6.51 13.15 -9.53
N GLN A 2 6.12 12.86 -10.77
CA GLN A 2 5.09 11.84 -11.03
C GLN A 2 5.54 10.51 -10.41
N VAL A 3 4.58 9.73 -9.93
CA VAL A 3 4.83 8.45 -9.26
C VAL A 3 4.29 7.35 -10.13
N LEU A 4 5.16 6.41 -10.50
CA LEU A 4 4.82 5.16 -11.16
C LEU A 4 4.84 4.03 -10.15
N MET A 5 4.11 2.95 -10.42
CA MET A 5 4.23 1.73 -9.62
C MET A 5 5.64 1.14 -9.73
N PRO A 6 6.32 0.81 -8.61
CA PRO A 6 7.66 0.26 -8.66
C PRO A 6 7.69 -1.04 -9.48
N PRO A 7 8.75 -1.31 -10.25
CA PRO A 7 8.85 -2.52 -11.07
C PRO A 7 8.63 -3.82 -10.29
N LEU A 8 9.07 -3.88 -9.03
CA LEU A 8 8.86 -5.05 -8.17
C LEU A 8 7.40 -5.22 -7.74
N VAL A 9 6.67 -4.12 -7.53
CA VAL A 9 5.24 -4.16 -7.22
C VAL A 9 4.45 -4.57 -8.46
N LEU A 10 4.80 -4.06 -9.64
CA LEU A 10 4.20 -4.49 -10.91
C LEU A 10 4.45 -5.97 -11.17
N LYS A 11 5.67 -6.46 -10.96
CA LYS A 11 6.01 -7.88 -11.10
C LYS A 11 5.22 -8.73 -10.11
N ALA A 12 5.18 -8.34 -8.84
CA ALA A 12 4.41 -9.04 -7.81
C ALA A 12 2.91 -9.11 -8.14
N TYR A 13 2.36 -8.02 -8.66
CA TYR A 13 0.97 -7.93 -9.10
C TYR A 13 0.65 -8.89 -10.26
N ARG A 14 1.54 -8.97 -11.26
CA ARG A 14 1.42 -9.85 -12.43
C ARG A 14 1.57 -11.31 -12.07
N ASP A 15 2.62 -11.63 -11.32
CA ASP A 15 3.01 -13.00 -11.00
C ASP A 15 2.16 -13.60 -9.86
N LYS A 16 1.36 -12.76 -9.18
CA LYS A 16 0.62 -13.13 -7.96
C LYS A 16 1.54 -13.69 -6.88
N GLN A 17 2.74 -13.11 -6.77
CA GLN A 17 3.75 -13.47 -5.77
C GLN A 17 4.13 -12.23 -4.97
N PRO A 18 4.03 -12.26 -3.62
CA PRO A 18 4.38 -11.10 -2.82
C PRO A 18 5.88 -10.81 -2.86
N ILE A 19 6.23 -9.53 -2.81
CA ILE A 19 7.60 -9.08 -2.62
C ILE A 19 8.03 -9.45 -1.20
N ASP A 20 9.09 -10.23 -1.10
CA ASP A 20 9.72 -10.71 0.13
C ASP A 20 11.23 -10.46 0.11
N GLU A 21 11.96 -10.96 1.11
CA GLU A 21 13.42 -10.84 1.14
C GLU A 21 14.12 -11.48 -0.08
N ARG A 22 13.57 -12.57 -0.62
CA ARG A 22 14.13 -13.24 -1.81
C ARG A 22 13.99 -12.39 -3.06
N SER A 23 12.98 -11.53 -3.08
CA SER A 23 12.82 -10.55 -4.15
C SER A 23 14.03 -9.63 -4.25
N PHE A 24 14.90 -9.50 -3.25
CA PHE A 24 16.16 -8.74 -3.35
C PHE A 24 17.38 -9.58 -3.75
N GLN A 25 17.25 -10.88 -3.99
CA GLN A 25 18.38 -11.73 -4.38
C GLN A 25 19.01 -11.31 -5.71
N PHE A 26 18.22 -10.79 -6.64
CA PHE A 26 18.74 -10.29 -7.93
C PHE A 26 19.60 -9.02 -7.76
N LEU A 27 19.37 -8.24 -6.70
CA LEU A 27 20.18 -7.06 -6.37
C LEU A 27 21.52 -7.46 -5.75
N LYS A 28 21.59 -8.64 -5.11
CA LYS A 28 22.85 -9.21 -4.62
C LYS A 28 23.67 -9.84 -5.75
N SER A 29 23.05 -10.44 -6.76
CA SER A 29 23.76 -11.16 -7.84
C SER A 29 24.39 -10.26 -8.90
N THR A 30 23.96 -8.99 -9.03
CA THR A 30 24.60 -8.00 -9.92
C THR A 30 26.00 -7.58 -9.45
N SER A 31 26.41 -7.98 -8.24
CA SER A 31 27.76 -7.77 -7.70
C SER A 31 28.84 -8.65 -8.34
N ASN A 32 28.48 -9.77 -8.98
CA ASN A 32 29.43 -10.81 -9.41
C ASN A 32 29.56 -11.00 -10.93
N SER A 33 28.85 -10.21 -11.76
CA SER A 33 28.93 -10.36 -13.22
C SER A 33 29.02 -9.03 -13.95
N ARG A 34 30.26 -8.52 -14.08
CA ARG A 34 30.79 -7.84 -15.29
C ARG A 34 32.24 -7.41 -15.05
N THR A 35 33.15 -8.22 -15.56
CA THR A 35 34.54 -7.88 -15.83
C THR A 35 34.59 -6.81 -16.93
N GLU A 36 34.65 -5.54 -16.54
CA GLU A 36 35.21 -4.45 -17.35
C GLU A 36 36.23 -3.67 -16.50
N PRO A 37 37.45 -3.44 -17.01
CA PRO A 37 38.51 -2.80 -16.25
C PRO A 37 38.35 -1.26 -16.22
N ASN A 38 38.84 -0.64 -15.14
CA ASN A 38 39.07 0.81 -14.97
C ASN A 38 37.90 1.73 -14.54
N VAL A 39 37.12 1.33 -13.54
CA VAL A 39 36.52 2.32 -12.61
C VAL A 39 36.74 1.81 -11.18
N SER A 40 37.26 2.68 -10.30
CA SER A 40 37.57 2.36 -8.91
C SER A 40 36.39 1.64 -8.23
N SER A 41 36.65 0.42 -7.75
CA SER A 41 35.69 -0.50 -7.13
C SER A 41 34.97 0.10 -5.92
N SER A 42 35.57 1.10 -5.27
CA SER A 42 34.98 1.83 -4.14
C SER A 42 33.75 2.66 -4.55
N TRP A 43 33.77 3.33 -5.70
CA TRP A 43 32.64 4.14 -6.16
C TRP A 43 31.46 3.28 -6.65
N ARG A 44 31.77 2.16 -7.33
CA ARG A 44 30.74 1.21 -7.80
C ARG A 44 29.98 0.55 -6.65
N ASN A 45 30.68 0.21 -5.57
CA ASN A 45 30.05 -0.39 -4.39
C ASN A 45 29.11 0.58 -3.66
N ASN A 46 29.51 1.86 -3.55
CA ASN A 46 28.68 2.88 -2.90
C ASN A 46 27.39 3.16 -3.70
N THR A 47 27.48 3.36 -5.02
CA THR A 47 26.29 3.65 -5.85
C THR A 47 25.32 2.47 -5.93
N MET A 48 25.83 1.23 -5.95
CA MET A 48 24.98 0.03 -5.94
C MET A 48 24.25 -0.13 -4.60
N GLN A 49 24.93 0.14 -3.49
CA GLN A 49 24.34 0.08 -2.15
C GLN A 49 23.28 1.17 -1.95
N GLU A 50 23.52 2.38 -2.45
CA GLU A 50 22.54 3.48 -2.45
C GLU A 50 21.26 3.11 -3.22
N HIS A 51 21.40 2.54 -4.42
CA HIS A 51 20.24 2.12 -5.23
C HIS A 51 19.39 1.02 -4.55
N VAL A 52 20.04 0.09 -3.85
CA VAL A 52 19.34 -0.94 -3.06
C VAL A 52 18.55 -0.31 -1.91
N ILE A 53 19.16 0.63 -1.19
CA ILE A 53 18.51 1.35 -0.09
C ILE A 53 17.29 2.12 -0.63
N ASP A 54 17.43 2.87 -1.72
CA ASP A 54 16.33 3.60 -2.34
C ASP A 54 15.19 2.68 -2.77
N THR A 55 15.52 1.49 -3.30
CA THR A 55 14.54 0.48 -3.67
C THR A 55 13.78 -0.03 -2.44
N VAL A 56 14.48 -0.36 -1.36
CA VAL A 56 13.86 -0.83 -0.10
C VAL A 56 12.99 0.27 0.52
N VAL A 57 13.48 1.51 0.56
CA VAL A 57 12.74 2.67 1.06
C VAL A 57 11.48 2.91 0.23
N SER A 58 11.58 2.90 -1.10
CA SER A 58 10.42 3.02 -1.99
C SER A 58 9.40 1.91 -1.73
N LEU A 59 9.83 0.65 -1.60
CA LEU A 59 8.94 -0.47 -1.33
C LEU A 59 8.26 -0.35 0.04
N ALA A 60 8.97 0.07 1.07
CA ALA A 60 8.41 0.29 2.40
C ALA A 60 7.36 1.42 2.40
N GLN A 61 7.56 2.47 1.61
CA GLN A 61 6.58 3.55 1.45
C GLN A 61 5.33 3.08 0.68
N TRP A 62 5.52 2.29 -0.37
CA TRP A 62 4.43 1.65 -1.11
C TRP A 62 3.63 0.67 -0.26
N GLY A 63 4.30 -0.10 0.60
CA GLY A 63 3.63 -0.98 1.56
C GLY A 63 2.72 -0.21 2.52
N SER A 64 3.20 0.92 3.06
CA SER A 64 2.38 1.80 3.91
C SER A 64 1.20 2.41 3.15
N MET A 65 1.41 2.86 1.90
CA MET A 65 0.32 3.37 1.06
C MET A 65 -0.72 2.30 0.76
N ILE A 66 -0.31 1.08 0.37
CA ILE A 66 -1.23 -0.03 0.07
C ILE A 66 -2.05 -0.38 1.30
N ILE A 67 -1.45 -0.42 2.49
CA ILE A 67 -2.18 -0.60 3.75
C ILE A 67 -3.16 0.54 3.98
N PHE A 68 -2.74 1.79 3.77
CA PHE A 68 -3.59 2.96 3.94
C PHE A 68 -4.81 2.89 3.01
N ASP A 69 -4.60 2.70 1.72
CA ASP A 69 -5.68 2.56 0.72
C ASP A 69 -6.55 1.35 1.02
N TYR A 70 -5.97 0.24 1.49
CA TYR A 70 -6.75 -0.91 1.92
C TYR A 70 -7.65 -0.57 3.11
N LEU A 71 -7.16 0.12 4.13
CA LEU A 71 -7.96 0.42 5.33
C LEU A 71 -8.98 1.54 5.09
N THR A 72 -8.64 2.54 4.28
CA THR A 72 -9.56 3.63 3.96
C THR A 72 -10.45 3.29 2.77
N ALA A 73 -10.24 2.15 2.10
CA ALA A 73 -10.92 1.82 0.86
C ALA A 73 -10.67 2.84 -0.28
N ASN A 74 -9.58 3.60 -0.24
CA ASN A 74 -9.33 4.65 -1.23
C ASN A 74 -9.28 4.06 -2.65
N TYR A 75 -10.29 4.37 -3.45
CA TYR A 75 -10.46 3.79 -4.77
C TYR A 75 -9.84 4.64 -5.89
N ASP A 76 -9.44 5.89 -5.63
CA ASP A 76 -8.93 6.82 -6.66
C ASP A 76 -7.40 6.75 -6.83
N ARG A 77 -6.77 5.64 -6.45
CA ARG A 77 -5.34 5.38 -6.69
C ARG A 77 -5.13 4.17 -7.58
N VAL A 78 -4.52 3.13 -7.02
CA VAL A 78 -4.21 1.90 -7.76
C VAL A 78 -5.48 1.18 -8.17
N ALA A 79 -6.53 1.22 -7.34
CA ALA A 79 -7.77 0.53 -7.63
C ALA A 79 -8.51 1.12 -8.85
N SER A 80 -8.49 2.45 -9.06
CA SER A 80 -9.05 3.07 -10.26
C SER A 80 -8.26 2.71 -11.51
N MET A 81 -6.93 2.62 -11.42
CA MET A 81 -6.09 2.12 -12.51
C MET A 81 -6.42 0.66 -12.86
N GLN A 82 -6.67 -0.19 -11.87
CA GLN A 82 -7.08 -1.59 -12.08
C GLN A 82 -8.47 -1.67 -12.73
N ASP A 83 -9.42 -0.82 -12.32
CA ASP A 83 -10.76 -0.76 -12.94
C ASP A 83 -10.68 -0.27 -14.39
N GLY A 84 -9.84 0.74 -14.69
CA GLY A 84 -9.56 1.22 -16.04
C GLY A 84 -8.93 0.14 -16.92
N ALA A 85 -7.86 -0.50 -16.44
CA ALA A 85 -7.20 -1.61 -17.13
C ALA A 85 -8.17 -2.76 -17.46
N TYR A 86 -9.07 -3.08 -16.52
CA TYR A 86 -10.09 -4.12 -16.71
C TYR A 86 -11.16 -3.71 -17.73
N LYS A 87 -11.73 -2.51 -17.61
CA LYS A 87 -12.81 -2.03 -18.49
C LYS A 87 -12.35 -1.80 -19.92
N GLU A 88 -11.14 -1.30 -20.11
CA GLU A 88 -10.57 -1.00 -21.43
C GLU A 88 -9.82 -2.19 -22.04
N ASN A 89 -9.70 -3.31 -21.31
CA ASN A 89 -8.86 -4.45 -21.71
C ASN A 89 -7.43 -4.00 -22.06
N LYS A 90 -6.89 -3.05 -21.28
CA LYS A 90 -5.59 -2.40 -21.51
C LYS A 90 -4.71 -2.51 -20.26
N PRO A 91 -3.95 -3.61 -20.10
CA PRO A 91 -3.13 -3.84 -18.91
C PRO A 91 -2.07 -2.75 -18.66
N SER A 92 -1.62 -2.05 -19.70
CA SER A 92 -0.61 -0.98 -19.56
C SER A 92 -1.08 0.23 -18.78
N ILE A 93 -2.39 0.40 -18.53
CA ILE A 93 -2.92 1.47 -17.66
C ILE A 93 -2.30 1.38 -16.26
N ILE A 94 -2.01 0.18 -15.75
CA ILE A 94 -1.42 -0.01 -14.42
C ILE A 94 0.03 0.54 -14.31
N GLU A 95 0.68 0.79 -15.44
CA GLU A 95 2.05 1.32 -15.53
C GLU A 95 2.08 2.86 -15.63
N GLU A 96 0.92 3.49 -15.79
CA GLU A 96 0.82 4.95 -15.92
C GLU A 96 1.04 5.67 -14.58
N SER A 97 1.18 7.00 -14.61
CA SER A 97 1.39 7.78 -13.40
C SER A 97 0.14 7.92 -12.54
N ILE A 98 0.29 7.76 -11.23
CA ILE A 98 -0.80 7.93 -10.27
C ILE A 98 -0.95 9.42 -9.92
N ARG A 99 -2.11 9.99 -10.28
CA ARG A 99 -2.34 11.44 -10.25
C ARG A 99 -2.32 12.05 -8.85
N ASN A 100 -2.69 11.30 -7.82
CA ASN A 100 -2.76 11.74 -6.42
C ASN A 100 -1.62 11.17 -5.56
N LEU A 101 -0.52 10.77 -6.20
CA LEU A 101 0.74 10.46 -5.54
C LEU A 101 1.86 11.38 -6.02
N ARG A 102 2.66 11.88 -5.08
CA ARG A 102 3.83 12.71 -5.39
C ARG A 102 5.03 12.25 -4.59
N LEU A 103 6.18 12.14 -5.26
CA LEU A 103 7.45 11.98 -4.57
C LEU A 103 8.02 13.37 -4.25
N SER A 104 8.20 13.66 -2.96
CA SER A 104 8.88 14.85 -2.46
C SER A 104 10.35 14.83 -2.89
N LYS A 105 10.80 15.91 -3.54
CA LYS A 105 12.20 16.02 -3.99
C LYS A 105 13.17 16.23 -2.82
N GLN A 106 12.70 16.82 -1.72
CA GLN A 106 13.54 17.18 -0.58
C GLN A 106 13.69 16.02 0.39
N GLU A 107 12.61 15.28 0.64
CA GLU A 107 12.57 14.28 1.71
C GLU A 107 12.62 12.83 1.19
N ASN A 108 12.58 12.62 -0.13
CA ASN A 108 12.40 11.30 -0.74
C ASN A 108 11.18 10.53 -0.19
N LYS A 109 10.14 11.28 0.20
CA LYS A 109 8.89 10.75 0.77
C LYS A 109 7.75 10.76 -0.22
N LEU A 110 6.92 9.72 -0.17
CA LEU A 110 5.68 9.59 -0.91
C LEU A 110 4.58 10.38 -0.19
N TRP A 111 4.01 11.36 -0.89
CA TRP A 111 2.89 12.15 -0.44
C TRP A 111 1.59 11.58 -1.00
N LEU A 112 0.67 11.27 -0.09
CA LEU A 112 -0.68 10.81 -0.38
C LEU A 112 -1.59 12.03 -0.36
N ILE A 113 -1.88 12.60 -1.53
CA ILE A 113 -2.79 13.75 -1.67
C ILE A 113 -4.16 13.26 -2.18
N ASP A 114 -5.17 14.14 -2.20
CA ASP A 114 -6.56 13.83 -2.61
C ASP A 114 -7.06 12.49 -2.03
N ASN A 115 -7.28 12.47 -0.71
CA ASN A 115 -7.73 11.29 0.03
C ASN A 115 -9.25 11.28 0.28
N GLU A 116 -10.00 12.21 -0.32
CA GLU A 116 -11.45 12.34 -0.19
C GLU A 116 -12.21 11.14 -0.76
N SER A 117 -11.63 10.45 -1.75
CA SER A 117 -12.18 9.20 -2.32
C SER A 117 -11.97 7.97 -1.42
N GLY A 118 -11.89 8.17 -0.09
CA GLY A 118 -11.72 7.15 0.93
C GLY A 118 -12.80 7.24 2.02
N LEU A 119 -12.73 6.35 3.01
CA LEU A 119 -13.65 6.27 4.15
C LEU A 119 -15.12 6.15 3.70
N PHE A 120 -16.00 7.06 4.10
CA PHE A 120 -17.45 6.87 4.02
C PHE A 120 -17.93 6.63 2.58
N ASP A 121 -17.55 7.49 1.63
CA ASP A 121 -17.92 7.35 0.22
C ASP A 121 -17.39 6.05 -0.39
N ALA A 122 -16.15 5.71 -0.08
CA ALA A 122 -15.52 4.50 -0.57
C ALA A 122 -16.14 3.22 -0.01
N TYR A 123 -16.50 3.22 1.28
CA TYR A 123 -17.18 2.09 1.89
C TYR A 123 -18.59 1.92 1.33
N ASP A 124 -19.28 3.01 1.03
CA ASP A 124 -20.56 2.94 0.33
C ASP A 124 -20.41 2.30 -1.06
N LEU A 125 -19.49 2.81 -1.87
CA LEU A 125 -19.19 2.26 -3.19
C LEU A 125 -18.84 0.76 -3.12
N MET A 126 -17.99 0.37 -2.18
CA MET A 126 -17.48 -1.00 -2.07
C MET A 126 -18.51 -2.01 -1.58
N TYR A 127 -19.41 -1.61 -0.67
CA TYR A 127 -20.28 -2.54 0.04
C TYR A 127 -21.76 -2.42 -0.33
N ARG A 128 -22.19 -1.34 -0.98
CA ARG A 128 -23.56 -1.19 -1.50
C ARG A 128 -23.66 -1.57 -2.98
N SER A 129 -22.65 -1.23 -3.79
CA SER A 129 -22.62 -1.60 -5.20
C SER A 129 -22.21 -3.07 -5.36
N GLN A 130 -23.10 -3.91 -5.89
CA GLN A 130 -22.80 -5.34 -6.06
C GLN A 130 -21.61 -5.57 -7.00
N ASN A 131 -21.79 -5.33 -8.29
CA ASN A 131 -20.78 -5.70 -9.30
C ASN A 131 -19.53 -4.81 -9.23
N SER A 132 -19.69 -3.50 -9.08
CA SER A 132 -18.54 -2.59 -9.03
C SER A 132 -17.83 -2.64 -7.68
N GLY A 133 -18.58 -2.74 -6.57
CA GLY A 133 -17.99 -2.80 -5.24
C GLY A 133 -17.16 -4.07 -5.02
N GLN A 134 -17.64 -5.23 -5.47
CA GLN A 134 -16.86 -6.48 -5.41
C GLN A 134 -15.54 -6.40 -6.20
N ARG A 135 -15.52 -5.68 -7.33
CA ARG A 135 -14.25 -5.45 -8.07
C ARG A 135 -13.27 -4.63 -7.24
N PHE A 136 -13.70 -3.52 -6.62
CA PHE A 136 -12.83 -2.72 -5.77
C PHE A 136 -12.33 -3.51 -4.55
N VAL A 137 -13.16 -4.38 -3.95
CA VAL A 137 -12.71 -5.30 -2.88
C VAL A 137 -11.58 -6.20 -3.40
N LYS A 138 -11.77 -6.79 -4.58
CA LYS A 138 -10.77 -7.64 -5.22
C LYS A 138 -9.48 -6.87 -5.50
N PHE A 139 -9.56 -5.65 -6.04
CA PHE A 139 -8.42 -4.81 -6.37
C PHE A 139 -7.56 -4.47 -5.14
N HIS A 140 -8.20 -4.09 -4.03
CA HIS A 140 -7.50 -3.87 -2.77
C HIS A 140 -6.82 -5.14 -2.24
N ASN A 141 -7.49 -6.30 -2.31
CA ASN A 141 -6.89 -7.58 -1.91
C ASN A 141 -5.71 -7.97 -2.82
N ASP A 142 -5.84 -7.81 -4.14
CA ASP A 142 -4.77 -8.06 -5.09
C ASP A 142 -3.53 -7.23 -4.74
N MET A 143 -3.71 -5.94 -4.44
CA MET A 143 -2.60 -5.06 -4.08
C MET A 143 -2.01 -5.37 -2.69
N LEU A 144 -2.83 -5.64 -1.68
CA LEU A 144 -2.34 -6.07 -0.36
C LEU A 144 -1.44 -7.31 -0.49
N HIS A 145 -1.85 -8.28 -1.32
CA HIS A 145 -1.12 -9.52 -1.54
C HIS A 145 0.17 -9.38 -2.37
N THR A 146 0.48 -8.18 -2.88
CA THR A 146 1.78 -7.92 -3.51
C THR A 146 2.90 -7.66 -2.51
N MET A 147 2.59 -7.39 -1.24
CA MET A 147 3.58 -6.91 -0.27
C MET A 147 3.78 -7.88 0.89
N CYS A 148 5.05 -8.21 1.21
CA CYS A 148 5.46 -8.76 2.51
C CYS A 148 6.56 -7.91 3.17
N ILE A 149 6.67 -6.64 2.79
CA ILE A 149 7.62 -5.68 3.35
C ILE A 149 6.82 -4.50 3.87
N PHE A 150 6.93 -4.26 5.17
CA PHE A 150 6.15 -3.24 5.87
C PHE A 150 7.05 -2.45 6.80
N GLN A 151 6.71 -1.17 6.99
CA GLN A 151 7.36 -0.36 8.01
C GLN A 151 6.98 -0.88 9.39
N ARG A 152 7.98 -1.19 10.21
CA ARG A 152 7.78 -1.72 11.57
C ARG A 152 6.83 -0.86 12.39
N GLN A 153 7.02 0.45 12.38
CA GLN A 153 6.19 1.41 13.12
C GLN A 153 4.70 1.32 12.70
N VAL A 154 4.41 1.16 11.41
CA VAL A 154 3.03 1.00 10.91
C VAL A 154 2.45 -0.31 11.43
N VAL A 155 3.19 -1.42 11.35
CA VAL A 155 2.72 -2.72 11.86
C VAL A 155 2.42 -2.67 13.35
N GLU A 156 3.29 -2.04 14.14
CA GLU A 156 3.11 -1.87 15.59
C GLU A 156 1.86 -1.03 15.88
N GLN A 157 1.68 0.10 15.21
CA GLN A 157 0.50 0.95 15.37
C GLN A 157 -0.81 0.25 14.98
N LEU A 158 -0.81 -0.57 13.93
CA LEU A 158 -1.98 -1.37 13.56
C LEU A 158 -2.33 -2.43 14.60
N ARG A 159 -1.30 -3.08 15.18
CA ARG A 159 -1.48 -4.03 16.28
C ARG A 159 -2.03 -3.36 17.52
N ASP A 160 -1.51 -2.18 17.86
CA ASP A 160 -1.99 -1.39 18.99
C ASP A 160 -3.45 -0.97 18.79
N LEU A 161 -3.77 -0.44 17.61
CA LEU A 161 -5.13 -0.06 17.24
C LEU A 161 -6.10 -1.25 17.36
N HIS A 162 -5.68 -2.45 16.93
CA HIS A 162 -6.48 -3.66 17.03
C HIS A 162 -6.60 -4.19 18.47
N ARG A 163 -5.60 -3.96 19.34
CA ARG A 163 -5.62 -4.41 20.76
C ARG A 163 -6.44 -3.50 21.67
N GLN A 164 -6.52 -2.20 21.37
CA GLN A 164 -7.19 -1.21 22.22
C GLN A 164 -8.74 -1.30 22.22
N GLY A 165 -9.32 -2.26 21.50
CA GLY A 165 -10.76 -2.47 21.40
C GLY A 165 -11.28 -2.19 19.99
N PRO A 166 -12.52 -1.69 19.84
CA PRO A 166 -13.10 -1.42 18.52
C PRO A 166 -12.31 -0.32 17.79
N ALA A 167 -11.42 -0.72 16.88
CA ALA A 167 -10.50 0.16 16.15
C ALA A 167 -11.18 1.37 15.49
N GLN A 168 -12.37 1.17 14.91
CA GLN A 168 -13.20 2.21 14.32
C GLN A 168 -13.63 3.27 15.34
N THR A 169 -13.89 2.87 16.59
CA THR A 169 -14.27 3.79 17.68
C THR A 169 -13.04 4.52 18.23
N THR A 170 -11.89 3.85 18.31
CA THR A 170 -10.63 4.49 18.70
C THR A 170 -10.23 5.58 17.70
N LEU A 171 -10.29 5.29 16.40
CA LEU A 171 -10.01 6.27 15.35
C LEU A 171 -10.98 7.45 15.37
N GLU A 172 -12.27 7.18 15.52
CA GLU A 172 -13.29 8.22 15.61
C GLU A 172 -13.05 9.16 16.80
N LYS A 173 -12.84 8.62 18.01
CA LYS A 173 -12.54 9.44 19.19
C LYS A 173 -11.26 10.26 19.01
N TRP A 174 -10.24 9.67 18.41
CA TRP A 174 -9.01 10.38 18.10
C TRP A 174 -9.28 11.52 17.10
N ALA A 175 -10.01 11.26 16.03
CA ALA A 175 -10.34 12.25 15.01
C ALA A 175 -11.18 13.39 15.59
N GLU A 176 -12.23 13.08 16.36
CA GLU A 176 -13.08 14.07 17.06
C GLU A 176 -12.30 14.92 18.07
N SER A 177 -11.19 14.39 18.62
CA SER A 177 -10.30 15.16 19.51
C SER A 177 -9.41 16.15 18.76
N LYS A 178 -9.20 15.94 17.46
CA LYS A 178 -8.36 16.77 16.58
C LYS A 178 -9.17 17.73 15.73
N GLU A 179 -10.38 17.34 15.36
CA GLU A 179 -11.32 18.15 14.59
C GLU A 179 -12.70 18.09 15.27
N PRO A 180 -13.02 19.04 16.17
CA PRO A 180 -14.30 19.08 16.87
C PRO A 180 -15.52 19.15 15.95
N LEU A 181 -15.39 19.70 14.73
CA LEU A 181 -16.49 19.76 13.76
C LEU A 181 -16.93 18.38 13.26
N LEU A 182 -16.10 17.33 13.40
CA LEU A 182 -16.51 15.97 13.05
C LEU A 182 -17.75 15.50 13.83
N LYS A 183 -17.94 16.00 15.06
CA LYS A 183 -19.12 15.68 15.88
C LYS A 183 -20.43 16.21 15.28
N SER A 184 -20.34 17.19 14.38
CA SER A 184 -21.50 17.79 13.71
C SER A 184 -21.84 17.13 12.38
N ILE A 185 -20.99 16.22 11.88
CA ILE A 185 -21.24 15.48 10.65
C ILE A 185 -22.31 14.42 10.91
N GLU A 186 -23.31 14.36 10.03
CA GLU A 186 -24.37 13.36 10.11
C GLU A 186 -23.80 11.94 9.97
N ARG A 187 -24.19 11.06 10.90
CA ARG A 187 -23.81 9.64 10.89
C ARG A 187 -24.84 8.84 10.10
N ASP A 188 -24.70 8.91 8.79
CA ASP A 188 -25.62 8.26 7.85
C ASP A 188 -25.33 6.76 7.65
N SER A 189 -25.93 6.18 6.61
CA SER A 189 -25.72 4.77 6.27
C SER A 189 -24.29 4.44 5.80
N SER A 190 -23.56 5.38 5.21
CA SER A 190 -22.16 5.19 4.79
C SER A 190 -21.22 5.13 5.99
N TYR A 191 -21.48 5.96 7.02
CA TYR A 191 -20.82 5.86 8.31
C TYR A 191 -21.04 4.48 8.96
N ALA A 192 -22.27 3.95 8.91
CA ALA A 192 -22.57 2.62 9.43
C ALA A 192 -21.79 1.49 8.70
N LEU A 193 -21.56 1.63 7.40
CA LEU A 193 -20.72 0.70 6.63
C LEU A 193 -19.25 0.77 7.07
N PHE A 194 -18.71 1.97 7.27
CA PHE A 194 -17.36 2.13 7.85
C PHE A 194 -17.25 1.42 9.20
N LYS A 195 -18.17 1.68 10.13
CA LYS A 195 -18.14 1.09 11.47
C LYS A 195 -18.19 -0.45 11.44
N ARG A 196 -18.91 -1.02 10.47
CA ARG A 196 -19.07 -2.45 10.27
C ARG A 196 -17.84 -3.11 9.66
N HIS A 197 -17.29 -2.51 8.60
CA HIS A 197 -16.28 -3.16 7.76
C HIS A 197 -14.84 -2.79 8.13
N PHE A 198 -14.57 -1.62 8.73
CA PHE A 198 -13.21 -1.22 9.11
C PHE A 198 -12.51 -2.25 10.02
N PRO A 199 -13.15 -2.80 11.07
CA PRO A 199 -12.51 -3.81 11.93
C PRO A 199 -12.15 -5.07 11.16
N HIS A 200 -13.02 -5.51 10.24
CA HIS A 200 -12.77 -6.67 9.40
C HIS A 200 -11.57 -6.44 8.48
N ARG A 201 -11.50 -5.27 7.84
CA ARG A 201 -10.37 -4.90 6.96
C ARG A 201 -9.06 -4.82 7.73
N LEU A 202 -9.06 -4.21 8.92
CA LEU A 202 -7.90 -4.21 9.82
C LEU A 202 -7.47 -5.63 10.19
N GLY A 203 -8.43 -6.49 10.52
CA GLY A 203 -8.19 -7.91 10.76
C GLY A 203 -7.53 -8.62 9.58
N THR A 204 -7.98 -8.33 8.35
CA THR A 204 -7.39 -8.89 7.12
C THR A 204 -5.95 -8.41 6.91
N VAL A 205 -5.66 -7.12 7.08
CA VAL A 205 -4.29 -6.58 6.99
C VAL A 205 -3.38 -7.28 8.02
N LEU A 206 -3.81 -7.37 9.27
CA LEU A 206 -3.03 -8.04 10.32
C LEU A 206 -2.88 -9.54 10.11
N LYS A 207 -3.86 -10.21 9.49
CA LYS A 207 -3.75 -11.62 9.10
C LYS A 207 -2.72 -11.78 7.99
N TRP A 208 -2.70 -10.87 7.02
CA TRP A 208 -1.72 -10.89 5.94
C TRP A 208 -0.29 -10.61 6.43
N ILE A 209 -0.12 -9.62 7.32
CA ILE A 209 1.18 -9.36 7.98
C ILE A 209 1.68 -10.62 8.70
N ARG A 210 0.82 -11.28 9.48
CA ARG A 210 1.16 -12.54 10.17
C ARG A 210 1.53 -13.66 9.21
N TYR A 211 0.85 -13.75 8.07
CA TYR A 211 1.21 -14.71 7.02
C TYR A 211 2.64 -14.44 6.50
N CYS A 212 2.98 -13.18 6.22
CA CYS A 212 4.31 -12.79 5.77
C CYS A 212 5.39 -13.10 6.82
N GLU A 213 5.13 -12.81 8.11
CA GLU A 213 6.07 -13.10 9.20
C GLU A 213 6.38 -14.60 9.32
N LYS A 214 5.35 -15.45 9.31
CA LYS A 214 5.52 -16.92 9.38
C LYS A 214 6.36 -17.47 8.23
N ARG A 215 6.15 -16.91 7.04
CA ARG A 215 6.90 -17.28 5.83
C ARG A 215 8.39 -16.96 5.93
N THR A 216 8.76 -16.01 6.79
CA THR A 216 10.14 -15.65 7.09
C THR A 216 10.70 -16.50 8.23
N THR A 217 9.90 -16.89 9.22
CA THR A 217 10.34 -17.67 10.40
C THR A 217 10.34 -19.19 10.24
N GLU A 218 9.60 -19.76 9.29
CA GLU A 218 9.63 -21.21 8.97
C GLU A 218 10.91 -21.61 8.20
N ARG A 219 12.01 -20.91 8.48
CA ARG A 219 13.31 -20.95 7.81
C ARG A 219 14.39 -20.63 8.82
#